data_AF-A0AAW6XZR8-F1
#
_entry.id   AF-A0AAW6XZR8-F1
#
_cell.length_a   1.000
_cell.length_b   1.000
_cell.length_c   1.000
_cell.angle_alpha   90.00
_cell.angle_beta   90.00
_cell.angle_gamma   90.00
#
_symmetry.space_group_name_H-M   'P 1'
#
loop_
_entity.id
_entity.type
_entity.pdbx_description
1 polymer ?
#
loop_
_entity_poly.entity_id
_entity_poly.type
_entity_poly.pdbx_seq_one_letter_code
_entity_poly.pdbx_strand_id
1 'polypeptide(L)'
;ITLDPASDCPASRVSEVIVAPYDDVEALGTLAARCDVLTYEFENVDADGLDAVVSAGQLPQGTDLLRISQNRIFEKDFLANKAGVTV
;
A
#
# COMPACT_ATOMS: atom_id res chain seq x y z
N ILE A 1 -3.11 -3.99 13.68
CA ILE A 1 -4.15 -4.56 12.81
C ILE A 1 -3.58 -4.62 11.40
N THR A 2 -3.90 -5.66 10.65
CA THR A 2 -3.38 -5.92 9.31
C THR A 2 -4.54 -6.23 8.37
N LEU A 3 -4.41 -5.96 7.08
CA LEU A 3 -5.35 -6.39 6.04
C LEU A 3 -4.63 -7.39 5.14
N ASP A 4 -5.22 -8.57 4.96
CA ASP A 4 -4.68 -9.63 4.10
C ASP A 4 -5.83 -10.52 3.61
N PRO A 5 -5.86 -10.97 2.33
CA PRO A 5 -6.89 -11.87 1.84
C PRO A 5 -6.86 -13.26 2.48
N ALA A 6 -5.71 -13.68 3.04
CA ALA A 6 -5.55 -14.96 3.72
C ALA A 6 -5.76 -14.79 5.24
N SER A 7 -6.76 -15.48 5.79
CA SER A 7 -7.06 -15.45 7.22
C SER A 7 -5.95 -16.08 8.08
N ASP A 8 -5.10 -16.92 7.50
CA ASP A 8 -3.95 -17.57 8.15
C ASP A 8 -2.60 -16.99 7.71
N CYS A 9 -2.58 -15.76 7.19
CA CYS A 9 -1.34 -15.08 6.82
C CYS A 9 -0.35 -15.00 8.00
N PRO A 10 0.97 -14.86 7.76
CA PRO A 10 1.95 -14.80 8.86
C PRO A 10 1.64 -13.73 9.91
N ALA A 11 1.10 -12.58 9.50
CA ALA A 11 0.73 -11.47 10.39
C ALA A 11 -0.44 -11.80 11.33
N SER A 12 -1.31 -12.77 10.98
CA SER A 12 -2.43 -13.22 11.81
C SER A 12 -2.00 -13.75 13.18
N ARG A 13 -0.74 -14.19 13.30
CA ARG A 13 -0.18 -14.73 14.54
C ARG A 13 0.17 -13.66 15.57
N VAL A 14 0.27 -12.40 15.15
CA VAL A 14 0.77 -11.29 15.97
C VAL A 14 -0.11 -10.04 15.89
N SER A 15 -1.18 -10.07 15.09
CA SER A 15 -2.07 -8.94 14.89
C SER A 15 -3.50 -9.40 14.58
N GLU A 16 -4.48 -8.56 14.90
CA GLU A 16 -5.84 -8.72 14.35
C GLU A 16 -5.81 -8.52 12.83
N VAL A 17 -6.56 -9.34 12.09
CA VAL A 17 -6.60 -9.35 10.63
C VAL A 17 -7.98 -8.97 10.10
N ILE A 18 -8.02 -8.01 9.20
CA ILE A 18 -9.14 -7.76 8.29
C ILE A 18 -8.94 -8.66 7.07
N VAL A 19 -9.81 -9.66 6.90
CA VAL A 19 -9.71 -10.61 5.80
C VAL A 19 -10.42 -10.04 4.58
N ALA A 20 -9.66 -9.43 3.66
CA ALA A 20 -10.18 -8.80 2.45
C ALA A 20 -9.11 -8.71 1.35
N PRO A 21 -9.51 -8.63 0.07
CA PRO A 21 -8.62 -8.28 -1.04
C PRO A 21 -7.92 -6.93 -0.83
N TYR A 22 -6.73 -6.77 -1.40
CA TYR A 22 -5.94 -5.53 -1.27
C TYR A 22 -6.50 -4.32 -2.03
N ASP A 23 -7.46 -4.54 -2.93
CA ASP A 23 -8.22 -3.54 -3.69
C ASP A 23 -9.61 -3.26 -3.11
N ASP A 24 -9.94 -3.85 -1.95
CA ASP A 24 -11.19 -3.59 -1.26
C ASP A 24 -11.14 -2.24 -0.53
N VAL A 25 -11.67 -1.20 -1.18
CA VAL A 25 -11.70 0.17 -0.67
C VAL A 25 -12.43 0.29 0.66
N GLU A 26 -13.49 -0.50 0.90
CA GLU A 26 -14.21 -0.47 2.18
C GLU A 26 -13.36 -1.06 3.32
N ALA A 27 -12.66 -2.16 3.04
CA ALA A 27 -11.74 -2.77 3.99
C ALA A 27 -10.52 -1.88 4.27
N LEU A 28 -9.95 -1.24 3.24
CA LEU A 28 -8.89 -0.23 3.39
C LEU A 28 -9.37 0.95 4.25
N GLY A 29 -10.60 1.43 4.03
CA GLY A 29 -11.21 2.48 4.85
C GLY A 29 -11.42 2.06 6.31
N THR A 30 -11.82 0.80 6.53
CA THR A 30 -11.93 0.23 7.88
C THR A 30 -10.56 0.16 8.57
N LEU A 31 -9.51 -0.23 7.84
CA LEU A 31 -8.14 -0.25 8.34
C LEU A 31 -7.69 1.17 8.71
N ALA A 32 -7.90 2.15 7.82
CA ALA A 32 -7.55 3.55 8.03
C ALA A 32 -8.27 4.16 9.24
N ALA A 33 -9.56 3.90 9.41
CA ALA A 33 -10.32 4.42 10.55
C ALA A 33 -9.83 3.90 11.91
N ARG A 34 -9.08 2.79 11.94
CA ARG A 34 -8.60 2.12 13.16
C ARG A 34 -7.12 2.35 13.47
N CYS A 35 -6.42 3.11 12.63
CA CYS A 35 -4.97 3.30 12.71
C CYS A 35 -4.61 4.79 12.71
N ASP A 36 -3.73 5.21 13.62
CA ASP A 36 -3.16 6.56 13.58
C ASP A 36 -2.16 6.73 12.42
N VAL A 37 -1.48 5.64 12.05
CA VAL A 37 -0.48 5.58 10.98
C VAL A 37 -0.62 4.26 10.23
N LEU A 38 -0.48 4.33 8.91
CA LEU A 38 -0.51 3.20 7.99
C LEU A 38 0.84 3.00 7.32
N THR A 39 1.08 1.76 6.91
CA THR A 39 2.22 1.34 6.10
C THR A 39 1.78 0.19 5.18
N TYR A 40 2.49 -0.01 4.08
CA TYR A 40 2.34 -1.17 3.21
C TYR A 40 3.68 -1.90 3.08
N GLU A 41 3.63 -3.24 3.03
CA GLU A 41 4.81 -4.10 2.89
C GLU A 41 5.03 -4.64 1.47
N PHE A 42 4.00 -4.56 0.61
CA PHE A 42 4.03 -5.15 -0.73
C PHE A 42 3.45 -4.20 -1.77
N GLU A 43 3.91 -4.33 -3.01
CA GLU A 43 3.60 -3.38 -4.09
C GLU A 43 2.24 -3.59 -4.78
N ASN A 44 1.53 -4.70 -4.51
CA ASN A 44 0.26 -5.02 -5.17
C ASN A 44 -0.99 -4.47 -4.46
N VAL A 45 -0.83 -3.52 -3.52
CA VAL A 45 -1.98 -2.81 -2.93
C VAL A 45 -2.49 -1.73 -3.88
N ASP A 46 -3.80 -1.48 -3.89
CA ASP A 46 -4.38 -0.46 -4.76
C ASP A 46 -4.03 0.96 -4.27
N ALA A 47 -3.18 1.65 -5.04
CA ALA A 47 -2.74 3.01 -4.72
C ALA A 47 -3.89 4.02 -4.78
N ASP A 48 -4.84 3.84 -5.70
CA ASP A 48 -5.99 4.74 -5.84
C ASP A 48 -6.99 4.52 -4.70
N GLY A 49 -7.21 3.27 -4.30
CA GLY A 49 -7.98 2.90 -3.11
C GLY A 49 -7.38 3.49 -1.82
N LEU A 50 -6.06 3.47 -1.66
CA LEU A 50 -5.38 4.11 -0.52
C LEU A 50 -5.60 5.63 -0.51
N ASP A 51 -5.43 6.30 -1.65
CA ASP A 51 -5.65 7.76 -1.74
C ASP A 51 -7.10 8.15 -1.41
N ALA A 52 -8.06 7.28 -1.71
CA ALA A 52 -9.47 7.55 -1.44
C ALA A 52 -9.83 7.52 0.06
N VAL A 53 -9.08 6.76 0.88
CA VAL A 53 -9.48 6.47 2.26
C VAL A 53 -8.52 7.02 3.33
N VAL A 54 -7.28 7.30 2.95
CA VAL A 54 -6.24 7.72 3.89
C VAL A 54 -6.27 9.23 4.11
N SER A 55 -6.22 9.65 5.38
CA SER A 55 -6.13 11.07 5.75
C SER A 55 -4.74 11.65 5.50
N ALA A 56 -4.65 12.98 5.33
CA ALA A 56 -3.37 13.65 5.10
C ALA A 56 -2.33 13.31 6.19
N GLY A 57 -1.17 12.77 5.78
CA GLY A 57 -0.07 12.38 6.67
C GLY A 57 -0.24 11.02 7.37
N GLN A 58 -1.38 10.35 7.22
CA GLN A 58 -1.66 9.06 7.85
C GLN A 58 -0.91 7.89 7.17
N LEU A 59 -0.53 8.04 5.89
CA LEU A 59 0.39 7.14 5.19
C LEU A 59 1.68 7.90 4.84
N PRO A 60 2.68 7.95 5.75
CA PRO A 60 3.91 8.72 5.52
C PRO A 60 4.73 8.25 4.31
N GLN A 61 4.59 7.00 3.89
CA GLN A 61 5.22 6.47 2.67
C GLN A 61 4.66 7.12 1.40
N GLY A 62 3.42 7.64 1.45
CA GLY A 62 2.68 8.11 0.29
C GLY A 62 2.35 6.99 -0.71
N THR A 63 1.72 7.35 -1.82
CA THR A 63 1.31 6.42 -2.88
C THR A 63 2.08 6.65 -4.19
N ASP A 64 2.82 7.75 -4.33
CA ASP A 64 3.58 8.08 -5.53
C ASP A 64 4.63 7.02 -5.88
N LEU A 65 5.44 6.61 -4.89
CA LEU A 65 6.49 5.60 -5.12
C LEU A 65 5.88 4.24 -5.45
N LEU A 66 4.77 3.90 -4.80
CA LEU A 66 4.02 2.67 -5.07
C LEU A 66 3.54 2.62 -6.53
N ARG A 67 2.95 3.71 -7.05
CA ARG A 67 2.53 3.81 -8.45
C ARG A 67 3.69 3.68 -9.44
N ILE A 68 4.85 4.25 -9.10
CA ILE A 68 6.05 4.15 -9.92
C ILE A 68 6.55 2.70 -9.97
N SER A 69 6.65 2.01 -8.84
CA SER A 69 7.19 0.65 -8.77
C SER A 69 6.26 -0.39 -9.41
N GLN A 70 4.94 -0.17 -9.37
CA GLN A 70 3.94 -1.06 -9.99
C GLN A 70 4.05 -1.14 -11.53
N ASN A 71 4.64 -0.14 -12.19
CA ASN A 71 4.75 -0.09 -13.64
C ASN A 71 6.22 -0.06 -14.09
N ARG A 72 6.68 -1.15 -14.72
CA ARG A 72 8.06 -1.28 -15.21
C ARG A 72 8.53 -0.13 -16.11
N ILE A 73 7.64 0.47 -16.89
CA ILE A 73 7.99 1.62 -17.74
C ILE A 73 8.26 2.84 -16.87
N PHE A 74 7.38 3.14 -15.91
CA PHE A 74 7.54 4.27 -14.99
C PHE A 74 8.74 4.07 -14.05
N GLU A 75 8.95 2.85 -13.57
CA GLU A 75 10.12 2.49 -12.78
C GLU A 75 11.42 2.79 -13.55
N LYS A 76 11.55 2.30 -14.78
CA LYS A 76 12.74 2.54 -15.61
C LYS A 76 12.92 4.01 -15.97
N ASP A 77 11.84 4.71 -16.28
CA ASP A 77 11.86 6.15 -16.55
C ASP A 77 12.35 6.92 -15.32
N PHE A 78 11.81 6.62 -14.14
CA PHE A 78 12.25 7.20 -12.88
C PHE A 78 13.74 6.96 -12.64
N LEU A 79 14.20 5.72 -12.81
CA LEU A 79 15.60 5.36 -12.59
C LEU A 79 16.54 6.07 -13.56
N ALA A 80 16.24 6.05 -14.86
CA ALA A 80 17.09 6.66 -15.88
C ALA A 80 17.09 8.19 -15.83
N ASN A 81 15.89 8.79 -15.84
CA ASN A 81 15.72 10.21 -16.14
C ASN A 81 15.62 11.08 -14.88
N LYS A 82 15.18 10.53 -13.75
CA LYS A 82 15.04 11.28 -12.50
C LYS A 82 16.14 10.94 -11.49
N ALA A 83 16.49 9.66 -11.33
CA ALA A 83 17.53 9.22 -10.39
C ALA A 83 18.94 9.17 -11.01
N GLY A 84 19.07 9.14 -12.34
CA GLY A 84 20.36 9.09 -13.04
C GLY A 84 21.09 7.75 -12.90
N VAL A 85 20.35 6.66 -12.68
CA VAL A 85 20.87 5.29 -12.57
C VAL A 85 20.84 4.63 -13.95
N THR A 86 21.89 3.88 -14.29
CA THR A 86 21.91 3.06 -15.51
C THR A 86 20.97 1.87 -15.37
N VAL A 87 20.01 1.72 -16.29
CA VAL A 87 18.94 0.70 -16.30
C VAL A 87 18.91 -0.11 -17.60
#